data_AF-A0A167KC32-F1
#
_entry.id   AF-A0A167KC32-F1
#
_cell.length_a   1.000
_cell.length_b   1.000
_cell.length_c   1.000
_cell.angle_alpha   90.00
_cell.angle_beta   90.00
_cell.angle_gamma   90.00
#
_symmetry.space_group_name_H-M   'P 1'
#
loop_
_entity.id
_entity.type
_entity.pdbx_description
1 polymer ?
#
loop_
_entity_poly.entity_id
_entity_poly.type
_entity_poly.pdbx_seq_one_letter_code
_entity_poly.pdbx_strand_id
1 'polypeptide(L)' 'MKLKSMLFGGVVAVAMTLGVQSTAHAYMTILVTCIDKNNYNYLWSSKSIFRAQFQADLDRCRRDGGLAEVDYL' A
#
# COMPACT_ATOMS: atom_id res chain seq x y z
N MET A 1 -20.76 6.86 -44.84
CA MET A 1 -20.60 5.54 -44.19
C MET A 1 -19.12 5.20 -44.13
N LYS A 2 -18.69 4.44 -43.09
CA LYS A 2 -17.30 4.09 -42.68
C LYS A 2 -16.70 5.12 -41.72
N LEU A 3 -16.10 4.79 -40.58
CA LEU A 3 -15.88 3.53 -39.88
C LEU A 3 -15.61 3.91 -38.41
N LYS A 4 -16.23 3.21 -37.46
CA LYS A 4 -15.93 3.33 -36.02
C LYS A 4 -14.44 3.10 -35.79
N SER A 5 -13.80 3.99 -35.03
CA SER A 5 -12.54 3.69 -34.35
C SER A 5 -12.71 4.01 -32.88
N MET A 6 -13.31 3.04 -32.18
CA MET A 6 -13.10 2.86 -30.75
C MET A 6 -11.71 2.25 -30.61
N LEU A 7 -10.72 3.05 -30.26
CA LEU A 7 -9.43 2.56 -29.80
C LEU A 7 -9.31 2.94 -28.33
N PHE A 8 -9.82 2.01 -27.51
CA PHE A 8 -9.37 1.78 -26.15
C PHE A 8 -7.84 1.61 -26.18
N GLY A 9 -7.09 2.70 -25.98
CA GLY A 9 -5.66 2.65 -25.67
C GLY A 9 -5.52 2.49 -24.17
N GLY A 10 -5.38 1.28 -23.67
CA GLY A 10 -4.04 0.72 -23.45
C GLY A 10 -3.72 0.85 -21.97
N VAL A 11 -4.27 -0.05 -21.16
CA VAL A 11 -3.90 -0.18 -19.73
C VAL A 11 -2.41 -0.53 -19.69
N VAL A 12 -1.59 0.42 -19.24
CA VAL A 12 -0.17 0.18 -18.98
C VAL A 12 -0.08 -0.76 -17.78
N ALA A 13 0.05 -2.06 -18.06
CA ALA A 13 0.37 -3.05 -17.04
C ALA A 13 1.84 -2.86 -16.64
N VAL A 14 2.06 -2.12 -15.56
CA VAL A 14 3.37 -2.05 -14.91
C VAL A 14 3.61 -3.40 -14.22
N ALA A 15 4.26 -4.32 -14.92
CA ALA A 15 4.79 -5.54 -14.32
C ALA A 15 5.98 -5.14 -13.43
N MET A 16 5.72 -4.80 -12.17
CA MET A 16 6.78 -4.70 -11.18
C MET A 16 7.29 -6.11 -10.88
N THR A 17 8.47 -6.42 -11.38
CA THR A 17 9.20 -7.63 -11.00
C THR A 17 9.43 -7.62 -9.49
N LEU A 18 8.73 -8.50 -8.76
CA LEU A 18 9.02 -8.80 -7.36
C LEU A 18 10.31 -9.61 -7.29
N GLY A 19 11.45 -8.92 -7.38
CA GLY A 19 12.75 -9.50 -7.10
C GLY A 19 12.86 -9.79 -5.61
N VAL A 20 12.69 -11.05 -5.21
CA VAL A 20 12.94 -11.51 -3.84
C VAL A 20 14.45 -11.59 -3.64
N GLN A 21 15.04 -10.54 -3.07
CA GLN A 21 16.41 -10.61 -2.58
C GLN A 21 16.40 -11.35 -1.25
N SER A 22 16.94 -12.58 -1.23
CA SER A 22 17.11 -13.36 0.00
C SER A 22 18.35 -12.88 0.74
N THR A 23 18.15 -11.90 1.60
CA THR A 23 19.14 -11.42 2.57
C THR A 23 18.60 -11.77 3.95
N ALA A 24 19.42 -12.42 4.78
CA ALA A 24 19.07 -12.72 6.16
C ALA A 24 18.98 -11.39 6.94
N HIS A 25 17.82 -10.76 6.88
CA HIS A 25 17.49 -9.55 7.62
C HIS A 25 16.82 -9.97 8.93
N ALA A 26 17.21 -9.33 10.04
CA ALA A 26 16.37 -9.32 11.22
C ALA A 26 15.07 -8.61 10.82
N TYR A 27 14.04 -9.41 10.53
CA TYR A 27 12.76 -8.95 10.06
C TYR A 27 11.98 -8.41 11.25
N MET A 28 12.08 -7.10 11.50
CA MET A 28 11.22 -6.42 12.46
C MET A 28 9.81 -6.38 11.89
N THR A 29 8.86 -7.00 12.57
CA THR A 29 7.46 -6.99 12.12
C THR A 29 6.84 -5.70 12.61
N ILE A 30 6.35 -4.88 11.69
CA ILE A 30 5.72 -3.59 12.00
C ILE A 30 4.22 -3.76 11.80
N LEU A 31 3.43 -3.51 12.82
CA LEU A 31 1.98 -3.41 12.71
C LEU A 31 1.61 -1.94 12.52
N VAL A 32 0.89 -1.64 11.45
CA VAL A 32 0.29 -0.33 11.20
C VAL A 32 -1.21 -0.45 11.39
N THR A 33 -1.77 0.38 12.27
CA THR A 33 -3.22 0.52 12.46
C THR A 33 -3.64 1.90 11.99
N CYS A 34 -4.58 1.96 11.05
CA CYS A 34 -5.12 3.21 10.54
C CYS A 34 -6.45 3.53 11.21
N ILE A 35 -6.52 4.72 11.81
CA ILE A 35 -7.69 5.23 12.54
C ILE A 35 -8.18 6.51 11.85
N ASP A 36 -9.47 6.66 11.61
CA ASP A 36 -10.07 7.89 11.06
C ASP A 36 -9.79 9.08 11.99
N LYS A 37 -9.18 10.14 11.45
CA LYS A 37 -8.73 11.29 12.25
C LYS A 37 -9.86 12.13 12.84
N ASN A 38 -11.07 12.04 12.30
CA ASN A 38 -12.20 12.89 12.66
C ASN A 38 -13.06 12.28 13.77
N ASN A 39 -13.23 10.96 13.73
CA ASN A 39 -14.13 10.23 14.63
C ASN A 39 -13.42 9.13 15.44
N TYR A 40 -12.11 8.94 15.23
CA TYR A 40 -11.30 7.90 15.87
C TYR A 40 -11.79 6.46 15.63
N ASN A 41 -12.53 6.23 14.54
CA ASN A 41 -12.95 4.90 14.15
C ASN A 41 -11.81 4.13 13.50
N TYR A 42 -11.73 2.84 13.80
CA TYR A 42 -10.84 1.93 13.11
C TYR A 42 -11.18 1.84 11.60
N LEU A 43 -10.17 1.99 10.75
CA LEU A 43 -10.30 1.81 9.30
C LEU A 43 -9.75 0.46 8.86
N TRP A 44 -8.49 0.15 9.20
CA TRP A 44 -7.82 -1.10 8.85
C TRP A 44 -6.51 -1.27 9.62
N SER A 45 -5.93 -2.48 9.57
CA SER A 45 -4.58 -2.78 10.07
C SER A 45 -3.80 -3.60 9.04
N SER A 46 -2.48 -3.44 9.03
CA SER A 46 -1.57 -4.12 8.11
C SER A 46 -0.29 -4.51 8.84
N LYS A 47 0.18 -5.74 8.61
CA LYS A 47 1.49 -6.20 9.08
C LYS A 47 2.48 -6.08 7.94
N SER A 48 3.55 -5.34 8.19
CA SER A 48 4.61 -5.04 7.25
C SER A 48 5.94 -5.52 7.80
N ILE A 49 6.67 -6.30 7.01
CA ILE A 49 8.00 -6.82 7.38
C ILE A 49 9.11 -6.05 6.62
N PHE A 50 8.72 -5.37 5.54
CA PHE A 50 9.61 -4.60 4.69
C PHE A 50 9.32 -3.11 4.83
N ARG A 51 10.39 -2.29 4.87
CA ARG A 51 10.28 -0.82 4.94
C ARG A 51 9.44 -0.23 3.81
N ALA A 52 9.55 -0.77 2.60
CA ALA A 52 8.77 -0.30 1.45
C ALA A 52 7.26 -0.50 1.66
N GLN A 53 6.86 -1.64 2.22
CA GLN A 53 5.46 -1.94 2.51
C GLN A 53 4.93 -1.06 3.65
N PHE A 54 5.71 -0.92 4.73
CA PHE A 54 5.39 0.00 5.83
C PHE A 54 5.14 1.42 5.32
N GLN A 55 5.99 1.92 4.43
CA GLN A 55 5.85 3.28 3.89
C GLN A 55 4.63 3.43 2.98
N ALA A 56 4.32 2.40 2.18
CA ALA A 56 3.09 2.36 1.38
C ALA A 56 1.82 2.34 2.27
N ASP A 57 1.85 1.63 3.39
CA ASP A 57 0.75 1.60 4.36
C ASP A 57 0.55 2.97 5.02
N LEU A 58 1.61 3.66 5.42
CA LEU A 58 1.52 5.03 5.95
C LEU A 58 0.89 6.00 4.93
N ASP A 59 1.36 5.95 3.68
CA ASP A 59 0.84 6.80 2.61
C ASP A 59 -0.63 6.51 2.31
N ARG A 60 -1.02 5.24 2.35
CA ARG A 60 -2.42 4.83 2.22
C ARG A 60 -3.25 5.41 3.36
N CYS A 61 -2.82 5.25 4.61
CA CYS A 61 -3.58 5.73 5.76
C CYS A 61 -3.82 7.24 5.67
N ARG A 62 -2.81 8.00 5.26
CA ARG A 62 -2.94 9.44 5.04
C ARG A 62 -3.95 9.79 3.94
N ARG A 63 -3.97 9.04 2.83
CA ARG A 63 -4.95 9.24 1.73
C ARG A 63 -6.36 8.89 2.15
N ASP A 64 -6.52 7.86 2.99
CA ASP A 64 -7.81 7.46 3.55
C ASP A 64 -8.32 8.49 4.60
N GLY A 65 -7.51 9.50 4.93
CA GLY A 65 -7.85 10.54 5.90
C GLY A 65 -7.62 10.10 7.35
N GLY A 66 -6.86 9.03 7.57
CA GLY A 66 -6.56 8.50 8.89
C GLY A 66 -5.23 8.96 9.48
N LEU A 67 -5.04 8.60 10.74
CA LEU A 67 -3.82 8.64 11.52
C LEU A 67 -3.29 7.21 11.66
N ALA A 68 -2.00 7.04 11.42
CA ALA A 68 -1.34 5.74 11.53
C ALA A 68 -0.71 5.56 12.92
N GLU A 69 -1.14 4.53 13.63
CA GLU A 69 -0.48 4.02 14.83
C GLU A 69 0.47 2.89 14.42
N VAL A 70 1.67 2.87 15.02
CA VAL A 70 2.77 1.97 14.59
C VAL A 70 3.31 1.22 15.79
N ASP A 71 3.20 -0.11 15.75
CA ASP A 71 3.78 -1.02 16.75
C ASP A 71 4.91 -1.86 16.13
N TYR A 72 6.00 -2.03 16.87
CA TYR A 72 7.12 -2.89 16.51
C TYR A 72 7.02 -4.19 17.31
N LEU A 73 6.82 -5.31 16.60
CA LEU A 73 6.59 -6.67 17.14
C LEU A 73 7.86 -7.53 17.08
#